data_AF-S2JD42-F1
#
_entry.id   AF-S2JD42-F1
#
_cell.length_a   1.000
_cell.length_b   1.000
_cell.length_c   1.000
_cell.angle_alpha   90.00
_cell.angle_beta   90.00
_cell.angle_gamma   90.00
#
_symmetry.space_group_name_H-M   'P 1'
#
loop_
_entity.id
_entity.type
_entity.pdbx_description
1 polymer ?
#
loop_
_entity_poly.entity_id
_entity_poly.type
_entity_poly.pdbx_seq_one_letter_code
_entity_poly.pdbx_strand_id
1 'polypeptide(L)' 'MTKEAKLDGLSMKQVVGHFNPLPDDNCGFRAFALTITGNQEQYKLLKAKLIAILNKKNVFYQ' A
#
# COMPACT_ATOMS: atom_id res chain seq x y z
N MET A 1 -8.32 7.57 -18.70
CA MET A 1 -9.32 6.50 -18.57
C MET A 1 -8.61 5.27 -18.00
N THR A 2 -8.70 5.06 -16.68
CA THR A 2 -8.15 3.85 -16.05
C THR A 2 -9.10 2.70 -16.37
N LYS A 3 -8.62 1.72 -17.16
CA LYS A 3 -9.38 0.51 -17.48
C LYS A 3 -9.48 -0.33 -16.21
N GLU A 4 -10.61 -0.23 -15.53
CA GLU A 4 -10.96 -1.17 -14.45
C GLU A 4 -11.22 -2.55 -15.07
N ALA A 5 -10.23 -3.43 -15.00
CA ALA A 5 -10.49 -4.85 -15.26
C ALA A 5 -11.26 -5.41 -14.06
N LYS A 6 -12.52 -5.79 -14.30
CA LYS A 6 -13.39 -6.43 -13.32
C LYS A 6 -13.17 -7.95 -13.38
N LEU A 7 -12.70 -8.51 -12.28
CA LEU A 7 -12.67 -9.96 -12.04
C LEU A 7 -13.64 -10.20 -10.89
N ASP A 8 -14.72 -10.95 -11.13
CA ASP A 8 -15.61 -11.48 -10.08
C ASP A 8 -16.08 -10.47 -9.01
N GLY A 9 -16.54 -9.29 -9.43
CA GLY A 9 -17.03 -8.25 -8.50
C GLY A 9 -15.93 -7.43 -7.81
N LEU A 10 -14.65 -7.73 -8.08
CA LEU A 10 -13.50 -6.94 -7.66
C LEU A 10 -13.07 -6.01 -8.80
N SER A 11 -12.70 -4.78 -8.45
CA SER A 11 -12.09 -3.83 -9.38
C SER A 11 -10.62 -3.58 -8.99
N MET A 12 -9.73 -3.68 -9.97
CA MET A 12 -8.33 -3.30 -9.77
C MET A 12 -8.18 -1.78 -9.79
N LYS A 13 -7.70 -1.22 -8.69
CA LYS A 13 -7.38 0.21 -8.59
C LYS A 13 -5.87 0.42 -8.68
N GLN A 14 -5.45 1.23 -9.65
CA GLN A 14 -4.04 1.55 -9.85
C GLN A 14 -3.51 2.40 -8.68
N VAL A 15 -2.37 2.00 -8.13
CA VAL A 15 -1.58 2.78 -7.17
C VAL A 15 -0.33 3.34 -7.83
N VAL A 16 0.15 4.47 -7.33
CA VAL A 16 1.40 5.10 -7.79
C VAL A 16 2.58 4.17 -7.50
N GLY A 17 3.55 4.13 -8.42
CA GLY A 17 4.79 3.36 -8.26
C GLY A 17 4.72 1.88 -8.64
N HIS A 18 3.55 1.33 -9.02
CA HIS A 18 3.44 -0.08 -9.43
C HIS A 18 3.64 -0.31 -10.94
N PHE A 19 3.27 0.64 -11.79
CA PHE A 19 3.39 0.55 -13.26
C PHE A 19 3.77 1.87 -13.95
N ASN A 20 4.40 2.81 -13.24
CA ASN A 20 4.80 4.14 -13.75
C ASN A 20 6.33 4.31 -13.69
N PRO A 21 6.95 5.17 -14.53
CA PRO A 21 8.41 5.21 -14.77
C PRO A 21 9.27 5.68 -13.58
N LEU A 22 8.66 6.01 -12.44
CA LEU A 22 9.34 6.36 -11.19
C LEU A 22 8.84 5.42 -10.09
N PRO A 23 9.36 4.19 -10.01
CA PRO A 23 9.11 3.32 -8.88
C PRO A 23 9.70 3.97 -7.63
N ASP A 24 8.84 4.37 -6.70
CA ASP A 24 9.25 4.94 -5.41
C ASP A 24 9.40 3.86 -4.33
N ASP A 25 9.35 2.58 -4.71
CA ASP A 25 9.36 1.38 -3.86
C ASP A 25 8.32 1.35 -2.73
N ASN A 26 7.31 2.23 -2.79
CA ASN A 26 6.25 2.32 -1.79
C ASN A 26 4.91 1.78 -2.29
N CYS A 27 4.87 1.15 -3.48
CA CYS A 27 3.64 0.64 -4.08
C CYS A 27 2.87 -0.32 -3.16
N GLY A 28 3.57 -1.19 -2.41
CA GLY A 28 2.96 -2.09 -1.42
C GLY A 28 2.30 -1.34 -0.27
N PHE A 29 2.97 -0.33 0.30
CA PHE A 29 2.40 0.51 1.37
C PHE A 29 1.23 1.37 0.87
N ARG A 30 1.29 1.86 -0.37
CA ARG A 30 0.22 2.62 -1.01
C ARG A 30 -1.01 1.76 -1.26
N ALA A 31 -0.82 0.54 -1.76
CA ALA A 31 -1.90 -0.45 -1.90
C ALA A 31 -2.52 -0.75 -0.54
N PHE A 32 -1.70 -0.97 0.49
CA PHE A 32 -2.21 -1.24 1.82
C PHE A 32 -2.98 -0.06 2.43
N ALA A 33 -2.48 1.17 2.27
CA ALA A 33 -3.17 2.38 2.72
C ALA A 33 -4.50 2.58 1.97
N LEU A 34 -4.50 2.37 0.65
CA LEU A 34 -5.70 2.45 -0.16
C LEU A 34 -6.78 1.45 0.28
N THR A 35 -6.38 0.21 0.60
CA THR A 35 -7.32 -0.83 1.07
C THR A 35 -7.92 -0.50 2.43
N ILE A 36 -7.14 0.05 3.37
CA ILE A 36 -7.64 0.35 4.72
C ILE A 36 -8.43 1.67 4.77
N THR A 37 -7.91 2.72 4.14
CA THR A 37 -8.37 4.10 4.37
C THR A 37 -8.99 4.74 3.14
N GLY A 38 -8.95 4.07 1.99
CA GLY A 38 -9.36 4.65 0.71
C GLY A 38 -8.38 5.69 0.16
N ASN A 39 -7.25 5.96 0.84
CA ASN A 39 -6.31 7.01 0.46
C ASN A 39 -4.85 6.53 0.46
N GLN A 40 -4.29 6.36 -0.74
CA GLN A 40 -2.91 5.91 -0.93
C GLN A 40 -1.84 6.89 -0.39
N GLU A 41 -2.15 8.18 -0.23
CA GLU A 41 -1.20 9.19 0.28
C GLU A 41 -0.90 9.01 1.78
N GLN A 42 -1.73 8.24 2.49
CA GLN A 42 -1.51 7.92 3.90
C GLN A 42 -0.45 6.83 4.13
N TYR A 43 0.21 6.33 3.07
CA TYR A 43 1.20 5.25 3.15
C TYR A 43 2.36 5.56 4.12
N LYS A 44 2.78 6.82 4.27
CA LYS A 44 3.87 7.20 5.20
C LYS A 44 3.48 6.97 6.65
N LEU A 45 2.27 7.38 7.03
CA LEU A 45 1.73 7.17 8.38
C LEU A 45 1.57 5.66 8.67
N LEU A 46 1.06 4.91 7.69
CA LEU A 46 0.91 3.47 7.79
C LEU A 46 2.27 2.77 7.98
N LYS A 47 3.27 3.13 7.18
CA LYS A 47 4.65 2.62 7.28
C LYS A 47 5.26 2.90 8.65
N ALA A 48 5.12 4.13 9.16
CA ALA A 48 5.62 4.49 10.48
C ALA A 48 4.96 3.67 11.60
N LYS A 49 3.63 3.48 11.55
CA LYS A 49 2.90 2.65 12.52
C LYS A 49 3.31 1.18 12.43
N LEU A 50 3.49 0.63 11.23
CA LEU A 50 3.93 -0.75 11.05
C LEU A 50 5.32 -0.97 11.66
N ILE A 51 6.27 -0.09 11.37
CA ILE A 51 7.63 -0.13 11.95
C ILE A 51 7.56 -0.06 13.49
N ALA A 52 6.75 0.83 14.05
CA ALA A 52 6.59 0.94 15.50
C ALA A 52 6.03 -0.36 16.12
N ILE A 53 5.07 -1.03 15.47
CA ILE A 53 4.53 -2.31 15.91
C ILE A 53 5.59 -3.42 15.83
N LEU A 54 6.34 -3.49 14.73
CA LEU A 54 7.40 -4.48 14.54
C LEU A 54 8.50 -4.30 15.59
N ASN A 55 8.95 -3.06 15.82
CA ASN A 55 9.94 -2.75 16.86
C ASN A 55 9.43 -3.10 18.27
N LYS A 56 8.14 -2.87 18.57
CA LYS A 56 7.55 -3.29 19.84
C LYS A 56 7.52 -4.81 19.98
N LYS A 57 7.40 -5.54 18.87
CA LYS A 57 7.39 -7.00 18.81
C LYS A 57 8.74 -7.58 18.38
N ASN A 58 9.84 -6.83 18.52
CA ASN A 58 11.15 -7.20 17.98
C ASN A 58 11.58 -8.60 18.40
N VAL A 59 11.26 -9.03 19.63
CA VAL A 59 11.54 -10.38 20.15
C VAL A 59 10.91 -11.52 19.31
N PHE A 60 9.81 -11.26 18.60
CA PHE A 60 9.14 -12.23 17.72
C PHE A 60 9.63 -12.22 16.26
N TYR A 61 10.29 -11.14 15.82
CA TYR A 61 10.65 -10.90 14.43
C TYR A 61 12.16 -10.80 14.18
N GLN A 62 12.99 -10.96 15.23
CA GLN A 62 14.42 -11.26 15.12
C GLN A 62 14.64 -12.71 14.72
#